data_AF-A0A9D1IT17-F1
#
_entry.id   AF-A0A9D1IT17-F1
#
_cell.length_a   1.000
_cell.length_b   1.000
_cell.length_c   1.000
_cell.angle_alpha   90.00
_cell.angle_beta   90.00
_cell.angle_gamma   90.00
#
_symmetry.space_group_name_H-M   'P 1'
#
loop_
_entity.id
_entity.type
_entity.pdbx_description
1 polymer ?
#
loop_
_entity_poly.entity_id
_entity_poly.type
_entity_poly.pdbx_seq_one_letter_code
_entity_poly.pdbx_strand_id
1 'polypeptide(L)'
;MAFCSKCGKQIPDGQTLCDQCAARQSSGNSSQWTGKEETYRFHPMDIQNNKIMAVLSYIGILVLIPIFVAKNSPYARYHANQGLILLLAGVVWGMFYSIVAVCLSILSLFLPLLWA
;
A
#
# COMPACT_ATOMS: atom_id res chain seq x y z
N MET A 1 7.22 -23.21 -30.32
CA MET A 1 6.83 -24.62 -30.53
C MET A 1 6.77 -25.39 -29.21
N ALA A 2 5.58 -25.48 -28.61
CA ALA A 2 5.32 -26.30 -27.43
C ALA A 2 4.67 -27.64 -27.85
N PHE A 3 4.78 -28.69 -27.04
CA PHE A 3 4.19 -30.01 -27.30
C PHE A 3 3.19 -30.36 -26.20
N CYS A 4 2.15 -31.12 -26.57
CA CYS A 4 1.12 -31.51 -25.63
C CYS A 4 1.56 -32.52 -24.59
N SER A 5 1.40 -32.18 -23.30
CA SER A 5 1.67 -33.06 -22.16
C SER A 5 0.79 -34.32 -22.10
N LYS A 6 -0.33 -34.33 -22.84
CA LYS A 6 -1.31 -35.43 -22.88
C LYS A 6 -1.21 -36.29 -24.14
N CYS A 7 -0.95 -35.69 -25.30
CA CYS A 7 -0.97 -36.40 -26.58
C CYS A 7 0.28 -36.20 -27.46
N GLY A 8 1.26 -35.40 -27.03
CA GLY A 8 2.53 -35.21 -27.73
C GLY A 8 2.48 -34.39 -29.03
N LYS A 9 1.30 -33.95 -29.49
CA LYS A 9 1.19 -33.10 -30.70
C LYS A 9 1.76 -31.70 -30.45
N GLN A 10 2.37 -31.10 -31.48
CA GLN A 10 2.79 -29.70 -31.44
C GLN A 10 1.59 -28.76 -31.33
N ILE A 11 1.70 -27.78 -30.44
CA ILE A 11 0.74 -26.69 -30.27
C ILE A 11 1.23 -25.46 -31.03
N PRO A 12 0.39 -24.88 -31.90
CA PRO A 12 0.70 -23.61 -32.57
C PRO A 12 0.84 -22.48 -31.56
N ASP A 13 1.78 -21.56 -31.80
CA ASP A 13 2.06 -20.47 -30.89
C ASP A 13 0.80 -19.59 -30.69
N GLY A 14 0.36 -19.44 -29.43
CA GLY A 14 -0.84 -18.68 -29.06
C GLY A 14 -2.07 -19.48 -28.62
N GLN A 15 -2.03 -20.82 -28.64
CA GLN A 15 -3.16 -21.67 -28.23
C GLN A 15 -2.87 -22.38 -26.89
N THR A 16 -3.78 -22.27 -25.91
CA THR A 16 -3.66 -22.94 -24.60
C THR A 16 -4.46 -24.24 -24.50
N LEU A 17 -5.15 -24.62 -25.59
CA LEU A 17 -5.97 -25.81 -25.69
C LEU A 17 -5.45 -26.70 -26.82
N CYS A 18 -5.25 -27.98 -26.56
CA CYS A 18 -4.92 -28.94 -27.60
C CYS A 18 -6.17 -29.28 -28.43
N ASP A 19 -6.10 -29.12 -29.75
CA ASP A 19 -7.18 -29.42 -30.69
C ASP A 19 -7.54 -30.92 -30.76
N GLN A 20 -6.56 -31.81 -30.53
CA GLN A 20 -6.78 -33.26 -30.63
C GLN A 20 -7.27 -33.93 -29.37
N CYS A 21 -6.88 -33.44 -28.19
CA CYS A 21 -7.23 -34.09 -26.93
C CYS A 21 -7.98 -33.19 -25.95
N ALA A 22 -8.24 -31.92 -26.34
CA ALA A 22 -8.87 -30.89 -25.52
C ALA A 22 -8.21 -30.67 -24.15
N ALA A 23 -6.98 -31.18 -23.94
CA ALA A 23 -6.23 -30.92 -22.73
C ALA A 23 -5.85 -29.44 -22.70
N ARG A 24 -6.22 -28.74 -21.62
CA ARG A 24 -5.70 -27.42 -21.31
C ARG A 24 -4.23 -27.57 -20.96
N GLN A 25 -3.39 -26.79 -21.62
CA GLN A 25 -1.98 -26.71 -21.29
C GLN A 25 -1.76 -25.44 -20.51
N SER A 26 -1.24 -25.62 -19.30
CA SER A 26 -0.54 -24.58 -18.60
C SER A 26 0.66 -24.22 -19.46
N SER A 27 0.51 -23.18 -20.29
CA SER A 27 1.65 -22.42 -20.79
C SER A 27 2.59 -22.19 -19.60
N GLY A 28 3.88 -22.48 -19.77
CA GLY A 28 4.92 -22.34 -18.75
C GLY A 28 5.20 -20.87 -18.38
N ASN A 29 4.14 -20.13 -18.12
CA ASN A 29 4.10 -18.82 -17.50
C ASN A 29 2.81 -18.78 -16.67
N SER A 30 2.95 -19.08 -15.38
CA SER A 30 1.96 -18.76 -14.38
C SER A 30 1.71 -17.24 -14.39
N SER A 31 0.51 -16.88 -14.82
CA SER A 31 -0.11 -15.54 -14.80
C SER A 31 0.44 -14.49 -15.78
N GLN A 32 0.29 -14.75 -17.08
CA GLN A 32 0.11 -13.64 -18.03
C GLN A 32 -1.32 -13.10 -17.90
N TRP A 33 -1.45 -12.01 -17.15
CA TRP A 33 -2.65 -11.18 -17.07
C TRP A 33 -3.06 -10.72 -18.48
N THR A 34 -4.02 -11.41 -19.07
CA THR A 34 -4.74 -10.95 -20.26
C THR A 34 -6.06 -10.35 -19.81
N GLY A 35 -6.06 -9.05 -19.53
CA GLY A 35 -7.25 -8.32 -19.17
C GLY A 35 -6.91 -6.89 -18.85
N LYS A 36 -7.44 -5.95 -19.63
CA LYS A 36 -7.45 -4.53 -19.28
C LYS A 36 -8.08 -4.36 -17.90
N GLU A 37 -7.28 -4.10 -16.86
CA GLU A 37 -7.78 -3.59 -15.59
C GLU A 37 -6.89 -2.45 -15.10
N GLU A 38 -7.01 -1.30 -15.77
CA GLU A 38 -6.63 0.01 -15.21
C GLU A 38 -7.62 0.50 -14.13
N THR A 39 -8.46 -0.39 -13.61
CA THR A 39 -9.51 -0.06 -12.63
C THR A 39 -9.07 -0.26 -11.17
N TYR A 40 -7.92 -0.89 -10.91
CA TYR A 40 -7.37 -0.96 -9.55
C TYR A 40 -5.86 -0.67 -9.56
N ARG A 41 -5.46 0.44 -8.91
CA ARG A 41 -4.06 0.91 -8.81
C ARG A 41 -3.07 -0.11 -8.22
N PHE A 42 -3.55 -1.20 -7.63
CA PHE A 42 -2.78 -2.22 -6.92
C PHE A 42 -3.31 -3.63 -7.23
N HIS A 43 -2.43 -4.63 -7.27
CA HIS A 43 -2.83 -6.01 -7.53
C HIS A 43 -3.68 -6.58 -6.35
N PRO A 44 -4.80 -7.28 -6.59
CA PRO A 44 -5.69 -7.76 -5.52
C PRO A 44 -4.98 -8.55 -4.40
N MET A 45 -4.03 -9.42 -4.77
CA MET A 45 -3.26 -10.20 -3.81
C MET A 45 -2.34 -9.34 -2.93
N ASP A 46 -1.79 -8.24 -3.47
CA ASP A 46 -0.91 -7.34 -2.70
C ASP A 46 -1.68 -6.64 -1.58
N ILE A 47 -2.92 -6.22 -1.88
CA ILE A 47 -3.83 -5.60 -0.92
C ILE A 47 -4.20 -6.59 0.17
N GLN A 48 -4.64 -7.79 -0.19
CA GLN A 48 -5.09 -8.79 0.78
C GLN A 48 -3.98 -9.15 1.77
N ASN A 49 -2.75 -9.31 1.28
CA ASN A 49 -1.60 -9.67 2.10
C ASN A 49 -1.09 -8.51 2.97
N ASN A 50 -1.26 -7.25 2.55
CA ASN A 50 -0.65 -6.09 3.21
C ASN A 50 -1.66 -5.09 3.81
N LYS A 51 -2.96 -5.41 3.84
CA LYS A 51 -4.01 -4.56 4.44
C LYS A 51 -3.72 -4.12 5.88
N ILE A 52 -3.16 -5.01 6.70
CA ILE A 52 -2.81 -4.68 8.09
C ILE A 52 -1.69 -3.65 8.12
N MET A 53 -0.68 -3.83 7.27
CA MET A 53 0.45 -2.89 7.14
C MET A 53 -0.03 -1.49 6.72
N ALA A 54 -1.03 -1.43 5.83
CA ALA A 54 -1.67 -0.16 5.44
C ALA A 54 -2.47 0.51 6.56
N VAL A 55 -3.17 -0.25 7.41
CA VAL A 55 -3.87 0.33 8.58
C VAL A 55 -2.86 0.85 9.60
N LEU A 56 -1.84 0.06 9.91
CA LEU A 56 -0.79 0.43 10.88
C LEU A 56 -0.08 1.73 10.50
N SER A 57 0.05 2.03 9.20
CA SER A 57 0.70 3.28 8.77
C SER A 57 0.03 4.55 9.26
N TYR A 58 -1.26 4.54 9.59
CA TYR A 58 -1.96 5.74 10.06
C TYR A 58 -1.88 5.94 11.57
N ILE A 59 -1.34 4.97 12.32
CA ILE A 59 -1.31 5.00 13.79
C ILE A 59 0.03 5.57 14.25
N GLY A 60 0.20 6.89 14.07
CA GLY A 60 1.35 7.64 14.58
C GLY A 60 2.69 7.00 14.25
N ILE A 61 3.49 6.68 15.28
CA ILE A 61 4.84 6.12 15.13
C ILE A 61 4.85 4.71 14.50
N LEU A 62 3.72 3.97 14.53
CA LEU A 62 3.65 2.64 13.94
C LEU A 62 3.84 2.64 12.42
N VAL A 63 3.81 3.80 11.77
CA VAL A 63 4.20 3.98 10.36
C VAL A 63 5.60 3.46 10.03
N LEU A 64 6.50 3.39 11.01
CA LEU A 64 7.84 2.84 10.80
C LEU A 64 7.81 1.34 10.47
N ILE A 65 6.84 0.59 10.99
CA ILE A 65 6.71 -0.86 10.75
C ILE A 65 6.50 -1.19 9.27
N PRO A 66 5.46 -0.67 8.57
CA PRO A 66 5.26 -0.92 7.14
C PRO A 66 6.40 -0.37 6.27
N ILE A 67 7.07 0.71 6.68
CA ILE A 67 8.23 1.26 5.96
C ILE A 67 9.38 0.23 5.90
N PHE A 68 9.69 -0.43 7.02
CA PHE A 68 10.80 -1.38 7.07
C PHE A 68 10.43 -2.81 6.66
N VAL A 69 9.21 -3.26 6.98
CA VAL A 69 8.79 -4.66 6.81
C VAL A 69 8.10 -4.91 5.47
N ALA A 70 7.26 -3.99 4.98
CA ALA A 70 6.44 -4.17 3.77
C ALA A 70 7.00 -3.48 2.52
N LYS A 71 8.34 -3.36 2.43
CA LYS A 71 9.05 -2.64 1.34
C LYS A 71 8.78 -3.16 -0.08
N ASN A 72 8.33 -4.40 -0.22
CA ASN A 72 8.05 -5.02 -1.51
C ASN A 72 6.60 -4.85 -1.98
N SER A 73 5.74 -4.24 -1.16
CA SER A 73 4.32 -4.01 -1.47
C SER A 73 4.10 -2.57 -1.95
N PRO A 74 3.78 -2.35 -3.24
CA PRO A 74 3.37 -1.03 -3.73
C PRO A 74 2.19 -0.46 -2.94
N TYR A 75 1.23 -1.30 -2.56
CA TYR A 75 0.07 -0.92 -1.75
C TYR A 75 0.48 -0.44 -0.35
N ALA A 76 1.28 -1.23 0.38
CA ALA A 76 1.69 -0.86 1.74
C ALA A 76 2.53 0.42 1.76
N ARG A 77 3.43 0.60 0.78
CA ARG A 77 4.27 1.80 0.67
C ARG A 77 3.47 3.06 0.40
N TYR A 78 2.43 2.96 -0.41
CA TYR A 78 1.53 4.09 -0.68
C TYR A 78 0.84 4.58 0.62
N HIS A 79 0.32 3.64 1.43
CA HIS A 79 -0.30 3.97 2.71
C HIS A 79 0.73 4.39 3.77
N ALA A 80 1.93 3.81 3.78
CA ALA A 80 3.03 4.23 4.63
C ALA A 80 3.43 5.69 4.39
N ASN A 81 3.51 6.13 3.13
CA ASN A 81 3.83 7.53 2.82
C ASN A 81 2.72 8.48 3.28
N GLN A 82 1.44 8.12 3.12
CA GLN A 82 0.32 8.91 3.65
C GLN A 82 0.33 8.99 5.17
N GLY A 83 0.57 7.85 5.82
CA GLY A 83 0.75 7.76 7.26
C GLY A 83 1.89 8.64 7.77
N LEU A 84 2.99 8.70 7.02
CA LEU A 84 4.14 9.52 7.38
C LEU A 84 3.82 11.02 7.26
N ILE A 85 3.10 11.42 6.21
CA ILE A 85 2.61 12.80 6.07
C ILE A 85 1.69 13.15 7.25
N LEU A 86 0.80 12.24 7.64
CA LEU A 86 -0.10 12.44 8.77
C LEU A 86 0.65 12.56 10.11
N LEU A 87 1.68 11.74 10.33
CA LEU A 87 2.57 11.84 11.49
C LEU A 87 3.27 13.20 11.54
N LEU A 88 3.86 13.65 10.43
CA LEU A 88 4.54 14.94 10.34
C LEU A 88 3.59 16.11 10.57
N ALA A 89 2.38 16.06 9.98
CA ALA A 89 1.34 17.05 10.22
C ALA A 89 0.95 17.11 11.71
N GLY A 90 0.84 15.95 12.38
CA GLY A 90 0.59 15.86 13.81
C GLY A 90 1.69 16.52 14.66
N VAL A 91 2.96 16.32 14.29
CA VAL A 91 4.09 16.97 14.97
C VAL A 91 4.01 18.50 14.82
N VAL A 92 3.78 19.01 13.61
CA VAL A 92 3.64 20.44 13.34
C VAL A 92 2.47 21.04 14.13
N TRP A 93 1.33 20.36 14.14
CA TRP A 93 0.16 20.78 14.91
C TRP A 93 0.44 20.81 16.41
N GLY A 94 1.12 19.80 16.94
CA GLY A 94 1.53 19.74 18.35
C GLY A 94 2.46 20.90 18.74
N MET A 95 3.40 21.25 17.87
CA MET A 95 4.27 22.43 18.07
C MET A 95 3.46 23.73 18.10
N PHE A 96 2.57 23.92 17.12
CA PHE A 96 1.70 25.09 17.07
C PHE A 96 0.83 25.23 18.32
N TYR A 97 0.16 24.14 18.73
CA TYR A 97 -0.65 24.11 19.93
C TYR A 97 0.17 24.46 21.18
N SER A 98 1.38 23.91 21.31
CA SER A 98 2.28 24.20 22.44
C SER A 98 2.66 25.68 22.50
N ILE A 99 2.96 26.30 21.36
CA ILE A 99 3.28 27.74 21.30
C ILE A 99 2.09 28.58 21.74
N VAL A 100 0.90 28.31 21.18
CA VAL A 100 -0.33 29.04 21.56
C VAL A 100 -0.62 28.89 23.05
N ALA A 101 -0.51 27.68 23.59
CA ALA A 101 -0.71 27.41 25.02
C ALA A 101 0.29 28.18 25.90
N VAL A 102 1.56 28.25 25.52
CA VAL A 102 2.58 29.04 26.23
C VAL A 102 2.26 30.54 26.17
N CYS A 103 1.87 31.08 25.01
CA CYS A 103 1.49 32.48 24.90
C CYS A 103 0.27 32.84 25.76
N LEU A 104 -0.76 32.00 25.74
CA LEU A 104 -1.97 32.19 26.55
C LEU A 104 -1.69 32.09 28.05
N SER A 105 -0.82 31.16 28.47
CA SER A 105 -0.43 31.02 29.88
C SER A 105 0.42 32.20 30.37
N ILE A 106 1.31 32.74 29.52
CA ILE A 106 2.02 33.99 29.84
C ILE A 106 1.03 35.14 30.00
N LEU A 107 0.11 35.32 29.05
CA LEU A 107 -0.88 36.39 29.11
C LEU A 107 -1.75 36.30 30.38
N SER A 108 -2.19 35.09 30.76
CA SER A 108 -3.01 34.90 31.96
C SER A 108 -2.25 35.18 33.26
N LEU A 109 -0.93 34.97 33.29
CA LEU A 109 -0.09 35.32 34.43
C LEU A 109 0.07 36.84 34.62
N PHE A 110 0.10 37.62 33.54
CA PHE A 110 0.28 39.07 33.59
C PHE A 110 -1.03 39.86 33.69
N LEU A 111 -2.17 39.26 33.34
CA LEU A 111 -3.48 39.89 33.40
C LEU A 111 -3.86 40.48 34.78
N PRO A 112 -3.56 39.84 35.93
CA PRO A 112 -3.88 40.38 37.26
C PRO A 112 -3.02 41.60 37.65
N LEU A 113 -1.80 41.70 37.10
CA LEU A 113 -0.91 42.85 37.33
C LEU A 113 -1.38 44.12 36.63
N LEU A 114 -2.29 44.01 35.66
CA LEU A 114 -2.92 45.15 35.00
C LEU A 114 -4.10 45.74 35.80
N TRP A 115 -4.56 45.04 36.85
CA TRP A 115 -5.66 45.46 37.73
C TRP A 115 -5.19 45.83 39.15
N ALA A 116 -3.91 45.59 39.48
CA ALA A 116 -3.28 45.99 40.75
C ALA A 116 -2.68 47.40 40.63
#